data_AF-A0A914HPB4-F1
#
_entry.id   AF-A0A914HPB4-F1
#
_cell.length_a   1.000
_cell.length_b   1.000
_cell.length_c   1.000
_cell.angle_alpha   90.00
_cell.angle_beta   90.00
_cell.angle_gamma   90.00
#
_symmetry.space_group_name_H-M   'P 1'
#
loop_
_entity.id
_entity.type
_entity.pdbx_description
1 polymer ?
#
loop_
_entity_poly.entity_id
_entity_poly.type
_entity_poly.pdbx_seq_one_letter_code
_entity_poly.pdbx_strand_id
1 'polypeptide(L)'
;MNLAKPGQITQTMKRKPNIERKNLVEKFDQMKAELKRTGFKNSYSNQINETVAKELGLSVRTISNWKSELGQSTPNKYSDSEQKELIKHYYEIKDKNPKMSVGDIAKSLNISRATLYKWKKQFKPNSVDGHSVEENAAANVQKIGNSNSGNI
;
A
#
# COMPACT_ATOMS: atom_id res chain seq x y z
N MET A 1 -11.43 16.56 56.49
CA MET A 1 -12.35 16.85 55.36
C MET A 1 -11.95 15.97 54.19
N ASN A 2 -12.76 14.94 53.94
CA ASN A 2 -12.65 14.03 52.80
C ASN A 2 -13.35 14.67 51.59
N LEU A 3 -12.65 14.76 50.46
CA LEU A 3 -13.27 14.97 49.14
C LEU A 3 -12.48 14.15 48.10
N ALA A 4 -12.67 12.82 48.12
CA ALA A 4 -12.34 11.96 46.99
C ALA A 4 -13.43 12.15 45.92
N LYS A 5 -13.03 12.56 44.71
CA LYS A 5 -13.92 12.78 43.57
C LYS A 5 -14.50 11.44 43.07
N PRO A 6 -15.82 11.31 42.89
CA PRO A 6 -16.42 10.15 42.24
C PRO A 6 -16.42 10.35 40.71
N GLY A 7 -16.07 9.31 39.95
CA GLY A 7 -16.53 9.22 38.55
C GLY A 7 -15.49 9.13 37.44
N GLN A 8 -14.42 8.36 37.59
CA GLN A 8 -13.71 7.82 36.41
C GLN A 8 -13.60 6.30 36.52
N ILE A 9 -14.71 5.61 36.27
CA ILE A 9 -14.65 4.21 35.82
C ILE A 9 -14.19 4.29 34.36
N THR A 10 -12.88 4.30 34.15
CA THR A 10 -12.33 4.02 32.82
C THR A 10 -12.80 2.63 32.44
N GLN A 11 -13.62 2.55 31.40
CA GLN A 11 -14.04 1.31 30.78
C GLN A 11 -12.80 0.62 30.20
N THR A 12 -12.09 -0.12 31.05
CA THR A 12 -11.04 -1.04 30.63
C THR A 12 -11.73 -2.21 29.94
N MET A 13 -12.08 -2.04 28.67
CA MET A 13 -12.35 -3.18 27.80
C MET A 13 -11.09 -4.04 27.85
N LYS A 14 -11.15 -5.12 28.64
CA LYS A 14 -10.04 -6.04 28.87
C LYS A 14 -9.56 -6.52 27.51
N ARG A 15 -8.45 -5.94 27.05
CA ARG A 15 -7.72 -6.38 25.87
C ARG A 15 -7.43 -7.88 26.08
N LYS A 16 -7.96 -8.75 25.21
CA LYS A 16 -7.69 -10.19 25.28
C LYS A 16 -6.17 -10.40 25.43
N PRO A 17 -5.71 -11.24 26.36
CA PRO A 17 -4.29 -11.52 26.55
C PRO A 17 -3.66 -12.06 25.26
N ASN A 18 -2.37 -11.81 25.07
CA ASN A 18 -1.68 -12.07 23.79
C ASN A 18 -1.74 -13.57 23.38
N ILE A 19 -1.76 -14.47 24.37
CA ILE A 19 -1.91 -15.91 24.19
C ILE A 19 -3.28 -16.26 23.58
N GLU A 20 -4.36 -15.64 24.07
CA GLU A 20 -5.71 -15.89 23.55
C GLU A 20 -5.86 -15.39 22.11
N ARG A 21 -5.24 -14.24 21.79
CA ARG A 21 -5.22 -13.71 20.41
C ARG A 21 -4.51 -14.66 19.46
N LYS A 22 -3.34 -15.17 19.86
CA LYS A 22 -2.56 -16.12 19.06
C LYS A 22 -3.37 -17.39 18.77
N ASN A 23 -4.00 -17.98 19.78
CA ASN A 23 -4.85 -19.17 19.61
C ASN A 23 -6.02 -18.92 18.65
N LEU A 24 -6.67 -17.75 18.73
CA LEU A 24 -7.77 -17.38 17.84
C LEU A 24 -7.30 -17.16 16.40
N VAL A 25 -6.11 -16.58 16.22
CA VAL A 25 -5.50 -16.41 14.89
C VAL A 25 -5.12 -17.75 14.28
N GLU A 26 -4.54 -18.67 15.05
CA GLU A 26 -4.22 -20.03 14.60
C GLU A 26 -5.49 -20.81 14.23
N LYS A 27 -6.53 -20.74 15.08
CA LYS A 27 -7.83 -21.38 14.80
C LYS A 27 -8.47 -20.81 13.54
N PHE A 28 -8.37 -19.50 13.31
CA PHE A 28 -8.84 -18.85 12.09
C PHE A 28 -8.14 -19.43 10.84
N ASP A 29 -6.82 -19.60 10.88
CA ASP A 29 -6.05 -20.11 9.75
C ASP A 29 -6.33 -21.61 9.49
N GLN A 30 -6.51 -22.40 10.54
CA GLN A 30 -6.90 -23.82 10.44
C GLN A 30 -8.29 -23.98 9.78
N MET A 31 -9.31 -23.27 10.28
CA MET A 31 -10.67 -23.33 9.73
C MET A 31 -10.70 -22.85 8.27
N LYS A 32 -9.91 -21.83 7.95
CA LYS A 32 -9.74 -21.37 6.56
C LYS A 32 -9.10 -22.43 5.67
N ALA A 33 -8.10 -23.15 6.16
CA ALA A 33 -7.46 -24.23 5.42
C ALA A 33 -8.42 -25.42 5.21
N GLU A 34 -9.20 -25.77 6.23
CA GLU A 34 -10.20 -26.84 6.17
C GLU A 34 -11.32 -26.54 5.18
N LEU A 35 -11.88 -25.32 5.22
CA LEU A 35 -12.88 -24.88 4.24
C LEU A 35 -12.34 -24.92 2.80
N LYS A 36 -11.06 -24.60 2.59
CA LYS A 36 -10.43 -24.74 1.28
C LYS A 36 -10.28 -26.20 0.86
N ARG A 37 -9.94 -27.11 1.79
CA ARG A 37 -9.79 -28.55 1.50
C ARG A 37 -11.11 -29.25 1.20
N THR A 38 -12.19 -28.85 1.87
CA THR A 38 -13.54 -29.41 1.65
C THR A 38 -14.15 -28.98 0.31
N GLY A 39 -13.42 -28.22 -0.51
CA GLY A 39 -13.88 -27.81 -1.83
C GLY A 39 -14.92 -26.71 -1.75
N PHE A 40 -14.94 -25.89 -0.71
CA PHE A 40 -15.81 -24.73 -0.60
C PHE A 40 -15.50 -23.75 -1.75
N LYS A 41 -16.27 -23.86 -2.85
CA LYS A 41 -16.07 -23.15 -4.12
C LYS A 41 -16.56 -21.69 -4.06
N ASN A 42 -16.31 -20.97 -2.97
CA ASN A 42 -16.59 -19.55 -2.99
C ASN A 42 -15.51 -18.84 -3.80
N SER A 43 -15.93 -18.26 -4.92
CA SER A 43 -15.12 -17.51 -5.89
C SER A 43 -14.36 -16.33 -5.28
N TYR A 44 -14.61 -15.98 -4.02
CA TYR A 44 -14.02 -14.84 -3.35
C TYR A 44 -13.39 -15.26 -2.02
N SER A 45 -12.07 -15.12 -1.91
CA SER A 45 -11.32 -15.36 -0.67
C SER A 45 -11.84 -14.58 0.54
N ASN A 46 -12.53 -13.46 0.29
CA ASN A 46 -13.12 -12.61 1.30
C ASN A 46 -14.29 -13.30 2.01
N GLN A 47 -15.11 -14.07 1.30
CA GLN A 47 -16.25 -14.78 1.90
C GLN A 47 -15.78 -15.85 2.90
N ILE A 48 -14.70 -16.59 2.59
CA ILE A 48 -14.12 -17.55 3.52
C ILE A 48 -13.62 -16.83 4.78
N ASN A 49 -12.90 -15.71 4.61
CA ASN A 49 -12.43 -14.93 5.75
C ASN A 49 -13.59 -14.43 6.62
N GLU A 50 -14.67 -13.94 6.01
CA GLU A 50 -15.86 -13.46 6.71
C GLU A 50 -16.60 -14.57 7.46
N THR A 51 -16.80 -15.72 6.83
CA THR A 51 -17.46 -16.87 7.45
C THR A 51 -16.68 -17.34 8.68
N VAL A 52 -15.37 -17.55 8.55
CA VAL A 52 -14.54 -18.00 9.68
C VAL A 52 -14.47 -16.93 10.76
N ALA A 53 -14.37 -15.65 10.41
CA ALA A 53 -14.35 -14.57 11.40
C ALA A 53 -15.67 -14.51 12.18
N LYS A 54 -16.82 -14.64 11.50
CA LYS A 54 -18.14 -14.70 12.15
C LYS A 54 -18.27 -15.87 13.11
N GLU A 55 -17.80 -17.06 12.71
CA GLU A 55 -17.82 -18.26 13.54
C GLU A 55 -16.99 -18.08 14.83
N LEU A 56 -15.90 -17.31 14.75
CA LEU A 56 -15.07 -16.96 15.90
C LEU A 56 -15.60 -15.76 16.70
N GLY A 57 -16.72 -15.15 16.29
CA GLY A 57 -17.27 -13.94 16.93
C GLY A 57 -16.40 -12.70 16.75
N LEU A 58 -15.61 -12.63 15.68
CA LEU A 58 -14.64 -11.57 15.41
C LEU A 58 -14.90 -10.92 14.06
N SER A 59 -14.39 -9.70 13.89
CA SER A 59 -14.30 -9.08 12.55
C SER A 59 -13.02 -9.54 11.85
N VAL A 60 -13.05 -9.64 10.52
CA VAL A 60 -11.84 -9.91 9.72
C VAL A 60 -10.74 -8.88 10.02
N ARG A 61 -11.13 -7.62 10.21
CA ARG A 61 -10.19 -6.53 10.58
C ARG A 61 -9.52 -6.77 11.92
N THR A 62 -10.25 -7.27 12.92
CA THR A 62 -9.69 -7.62 14.23
C THR A 62 -8.60 -8.68 14.09
N ILE A 63 -8.87 -9.72 13.30
CA ILE A 63 -7.93 -10.82 13.06
C ILE A 63 -6.71 -10.31 12.28
N SER A 64 -6.91 -9.47 11.25
CA SER A 64 -5.81 -8.85 10.52
C SER A 64 -4.93 -7.99 11.42
N ASN A 65 -5.52 -7.17 12.30
CA ASN A 65 -4.77 -6.35 13.24
C ASN A 65 -3.96 -7.23 14.21
N TRP A 66 -4.56 -8.29 14.77
CA TRP A 66 -3.84 -9.21 15.64
C TRP A 66 -2.70 -9.92 14.92
N LYS A 67 -2.89 -10.32 13.65
CA LYS A 67 -1.81 -10.86 12.83
C LYS A 67 -0.65 -9.86 12.69
N SER A 68 -0.94 -8.58 12.44
CA SER A 68 0.09 -7.54 12.39
C SER A 68 0.78 -7.34 13.74
N GLU A 69 0.03 -7.27 14.84
CA GLU A 69 0.58 -7.14 16.21
C GLU A 69 1.44 -8.35 16.61
N LEU A 70 1.10 -9.54 16.12
CA LEU A 70 1.84 -10.79 16.35
C LEU A 70 2.99 -11.02 15.35
N GLY A 71 3.23 -10.11 14.41
CA GLY A 71 4.25 -10.28 13.36
C GLY A 71 3.93 -11.35 12.32
N GLN A 72 2.69 -11.82 12.26
CA GLN A 72 2.18 -12.83 11.32
C GLN A 72 1.51 -12.21 10.08
N SER A 73 1.63 -10.90 9.87
CA SER A 73 1.22 -10.28 8.62
C SER A 73 2.16 -10.67 7.49
N THR A 74 1.62 -10.98 6.32
CA THR A 74 2.44 -11.17 5.12
C THR A 74 3.22 -9.88 4.85
N PRO A 75 4.56 -9.92 4.71
CA PRO A 75 5.32 -8.74 4.37
C PRO A 75 4.85 -8.21 3.02
N ASN A 76 4.70 -6.89 2.92
CA ASN A 76 4.47 -6.26 1.62
C ASN A 76 5.67 -6.58 0.73
N LYS A 77 5.39 -6.98 -0.52
CA LYS A 77 6.45 -7.27 -1.50
C LYS A 77 7.35 -6.06 -1.78
N TYR A 78 6.82 -4.86 -1.60
CA TYR A 78 7.51 -3.59 -1.85
C TYR A 78 7.38 -2.70 -0.62
N SER A 79 8.50 -2.20 -0.13
CA SER A 79 8.57 -1.11 0.85
C SER A 79 8.01 0.19 0.26
N ASP A 80 7.66 1.15 1.10
CA ASP A 80 7.12 2.44 0.63
C ASP A 80 8.11 3.24 -0.22
N SER A 81 9.43 3.10 0.02
CA SER A 81 10.48 3.69 -0.82
C SER A 81 10.50 3.06 -2.20
N GLU A 82 10.50 1.73 -2.29
CA GLU A 82 10.46 1.02 -3.57
C GLU A 82 9.19 1.36 -4.36
N GLN A 83 8.04 1.47 -3.67
CA GLN A 83 6.79 1.89 -4.31
C GLN A 83 6.90 3.29 -4.94
N LYS A 84 7.53 4.25 -4.24
CA LYS A 84 7.75 5.61 -4.75
C LYS A 84 8.70 5.63 -5.94
N GLU A 85 9.80 4.88 -5.89
CA GLU A 85 10.75 4.76 -6.99
C GLU A 85 10.10 4.16 -8.25
N LEU A 86 9.31 3.10 -8.09
CA LEU A 86 8.58 2.48 -9.20
C LEU A 86 7.54 3.44 -9.81
N ILE A 87 6.92 4.29 -8.99
CA ILE A 87 6.01 5.33 -9.47
C ILE A 87 6.76 6.44 -10.21
N LYS A 88 7.96 6.83 -9.75
CA LYS A 88 8.82 7.77 -10.45
C LYS A 88 9.22 7.23 -11.83
N HIS A 89 9.73 5.99 -11.89
CA HIS A 89 10.05 5.32 -13.15
C HIS A 89 8.84 5.21 -14.09
N TYR A 90 7.64 4.96 -13.56
CA TYR A 90 6.42 4.99 -14.37
C TYR A 90 6.22 6.34 -15.08
N TYR A 91 6.36 7.46 -14.35
CA TYR A 91 6.20 8.79 -14.95
C TYR A 91 7.33 9.09 -15.95
N GLU A 92 8.57 8.72 -15.66
CA GLU A 92 9.70 8.89 -16.59
C GLU A 92 9.49 8.13 -17.91
N ILE A 93 9.02 6.87 -17.85
CA ILE A 93 8.70 6.08 -19.05
C ILE A 93 7.54 6.71 -19.81
N LYS A 94 6.51 7.17 -19.09
CA LYS A 94 5.31 7.76 -19.69
C LYS A 94 5.60 9.09 -20.38
N ASP A 95 6.49 9.89 -19.82
CA ASP A 95 6.95 11.16 -20.39
C ASP A 95 7.75 10.94 -21.68
N LYS A 96 8.69 9.99 -21.65
CA LYS A 96 9.48 9.57 -22.84
C LYS A 96 8.62 8.91 -23.92
N ASN A 97 7.54 8.22 -23.55
CA ASN A 97 6.68 7.49 -24.46
C ASN A 97 5.18 7.77 -24.21
N PRO A 98 4.67 8.96 -24.60
CA PRO A 98 3.30 9.37 -24.28
C PRO A 98 2.21 8.43 -24.82
N LYS A 99 2.48 7.74 -25.93
CA LYS A 99 1.56 6.78 -26.56
C LYS A 99 1.53 5.41 -25.89
N MET A 100 2.52 5.09 -25.05
CA MET A 100 2.61 3.78 -24.41
C MET A 100 1.48 3.59 -23.39
N SER A 101 0.84 2.43 -23.42
CA SER A 101 -0.28 2.15 -22.53
C SER A 101 0.20 1.94 -21.09
N VAL A 102 -0.66 2.27 -20.12
CA VAL A 102 -0.37 2.03 -18.69
C VAL A 102 -0.16 0.54 -18.42
N GLY A 103 -0.83 -0.34 -19.17
CA GLY A 103 -0.68 -1.78 -19.05
C GLY A 103 0.71 -2.26 -19.47
N ASP A 104 1.25 -1.69 -20.55
CA ASP A 104 2.57 -2.08 -21.06
C ASP A 104 3.69 -1.56 -20.16
N ILE A 105 3.55 -0.34 -19.61
CA ILE A 105 4.50 0.17 -18.61
C ILE A 105 4.43 -0.66 -17.32
N ALA A 106 3.24 -1.09 -16.89
CA ALA A 106 3.10 -1.95 -15.73
C ALA A 106 3.81 -3.31 -15.94
N LYS A 107 3.69 -3.88 -17.14
CA LYS A 107 4.42 -5.10 -17.52
C LYS A 107 5.93 -4.88 -17.51
N SER A 108 6.43 -3.77 -18.06
CA SER A 108 7.87 -3.49 -18.08
C SER A 108 8.45 -3.30 -16.68
N LEU A 109 7.65 -2.81 -15.74
CA LEU A 109 8.03 -2.66 -14.33
C LEU A 109 7.77 -3.92 -13.49
N ASN A 110 7.24 -5.00 -14.09
CA ASN A 110 6.86 -6.24 -13.38
C ASN A 110 5.89 -6.01 -12.21
N ILE A 111 4.90 -5.13 -12.41
CA ILE A 111 3.88 -4.77 -11.41
C ILE A 111 2.50 -4.96 -12.02
N SER A 112 1.52 -5.36 -11.21
CA SER A 112 0.13 -5.43 -11.68
C SER A 112 -0.42 -4.03 -11.99
N ARG A 113 -1.23 -3.90 -13.05
CA ARG A 113 -1.88 -2.63 -13.39
C ARG A 113 -2.72 -2.08 -12.22
N ALA A 114 -3.38 -2.94 -11.46
CA ALA A 114 -4.16 -2.56 -10.29
C ALA A 114 -3.29 -1.99 -9.16
N THR A 115 -2.15 -2.62 -8.89
CA THR A 115 -1.14 -2.12 -7.93
C THR A 115 -0.64 -0.74 -8.35
N LEU A 116 -0.31 -0.56 -9.62
CA LEU A 116 0.14 0.72 -10.16
C LEU A 116 -0.92 1.81 -9.99
N TYR A 117 -2.20 1.54 -10.29
CA TYR A 117 -3.28 2.51 -10.04
C TYR A 117 -3.44 2.87 -8.56
N LYS A 118 -3.35 1.87 -7.67
CA LYS A 118 -3.41 2.09 -6.23
C LYS A 118 -2.29 3.03 -5.79
N TRP A 119 -1.05 2.74 -6.18
CA TRP A 119 0.11 3.55 -5.83
C TRP A 119 0.08 4.94 -6.47
N LYS A 120 -0.38 5.09 -7.72
CA LYS A 120 -0.60 6.41 -8.33
C LYS A 120 -1.60 7.26 -7.55
N LYS A 121 -2.63 6.65 -6.97
CA LYS A 121 -3.59 7.35 -6.10
C LYS A 121 -2.98 7.71 -4.75
N GLN A 122 -2.13 6.84 -4.21
CA GLN A 122 -1.47 7.00 -2.91
C GLN A 122 -0.33 8.04 -2.95
N PHE A 123 0.41 8.10 -4.04
CA PHE A 123 1.58 8.97 -4.23
C PHE A 123 1.37 9.98 -5.36
N LYS A 124 0.15 10.55 -5.46
CA LYS A 124 -0.17 11.52 -6.52
C LYS A 124 0.87 12.66 -6.49
N PRO A 125 1.52 12.99 -7.62
CA PRO A 125 2.51 14.07 -7.66
C PRO A 125 1.93 15.48 -7.47
N ASN A 126 0.62 15.66 -7.22
CA ASN A 126 -0.04 16.97 -7.09
C ASN A 126 -0.99 17.06 -5.88
N SER A 127 -0.52 16.72 -4.69
CA SER A 127 -1.02 17.37 -3.48
C SER A 127 0.15 18.11 -2.84
N VAL A 128 0.09 19.42 -3.02
CA VAL A 128 0.82 20.49 -2.34
C VAL A 128 1.12 20.10 -0.88
N ASP A 129 2.31 19.56 -0.63
CA ASP A 129 3.04 19.83 0.60
C ASP A 129 4.26 20.63 0.16
N GLY A 130 4.22 21.91 0.49
CA GLY A 130 5.19 22.89 0.03
C GLY A 130 6.61 22.54 0.48
N HIS A 131 7.46 22.22 -0.48
CA HIS A 131 8.79 22.81 -0.55
C HIS A 131 9.23 22.86 -2.01
N SER A 132 9.74 24.03 -2.36
CA SER A 132 9.93 24.56 -3.70
C SER A 132 10.82 23.71 -4.59
N VAL A 133 10.42 23.66 -5.86
CA VAL A 133 11.31 23.49 -7.01
C VAL A 133 12.22 24.71 -7.09
N GLU A 134 13.46 24.56 -6.63
CA GLU A 134 14.67 25.21 -7.14
C GLU A 134 15.75 24.14 -6.97
N GLU A 135 16.37 23.62 -8.03
CA GLU A 135 17.48 24.30 -8.66
C GLU A 135 17.65 23.89 -10.13
N ASN A 136 18.08 24.89 -10.89
CA ASN A 136 17.96 25.04 -12.32
C ASN A 136 18.86 24.10 -13.14
N ALA A 137 18.27 23.63 -14.24
CA ALA A 137 19.00 23.22 -15.42
C ALA A 137 19.88 24.37 -15.94
N ALA A 138 21.19 24.27 -15.70
CA ALA A 138 22.23 24.93 -16.50
C ALA A 138 23.00 23.80 -17.20
N ALA A 139 23.32 23.83 -18.49
CA ALA A 139 23.10 24.78 -19.55
C ALA A 139 23.23 23.99 -20.86
N ASN A 140 22.23 24.03 -21.74
CA ASN A 140 22.47 23.75 -23.15
C ASN A 140 21.35 24.33 -24.02
N VAL A 141 21.44 25.62 -24.34
CA VAL A 141 20.73 26.18 -25.50
C VAL A 141 21.72 26.98 -26.33
N GLN A 142 21.82 26.51 -27.56
CA GLN A 142 22.59 27.02 -28.68
C GLN A 142 22.27 28.50 -28.96
N LYS A 143 23.32 29.30 -29.15
CA LYS A 143 23.20 30.56 -29.91
C LYS A 143 23.69 30.28 -31.33
N ILE A 144 22.73 29.90 -32.17
CA ILE A 144 22.86 29.88 -33.62
C ILE A 144 22.85 31.34 -34.07
N GLY A 145 23.87 31.77 -34.83
CA GLY A 145 24.03 33.17 -35.21
C GLY A 145 25.15 33.38 -36.22
N ASN A 146 24.97 32.79 -37.41
CA ASN A 146 25.21 33.37 -38.73
C ASN A 146 26.50 34.20 -38.98
N SER A 147 27.36 33.73 -39.89
CA SER A 147 27.69 34.45 -41.14
C SER A 147 28.65 33.62 -42.00
N ASN A 148 28.18 33.28 -43.19
CA ASN A 148 28.96 32.73 -44.29
C ASN A 148 29.14 33.88 -45.30
N SER A 149 30.38 34.30 -45.55
CA SER A 149 30.86 35.08 -46.70
C SER A 149 32.38 35.10 -46.57
N GLY A 150 33.22 34.51 -47.42
CA GLY A 150 33.21 34.52 -48.89
C GLY A 150 34.23 35.56 -49.37
N ASN A 151 35.39 35.09 -49.86
CA ASN A 151 36.44 35.72 -50.70
C ASN A 151 36.87 37.18 -50.41
N ILE A 152 38.16 37.52 -50.36
CA ILE A 152 39.15 37.61 -51.46
C ILE A 152 40.56 37.43 -50.86
#